data_AF-A0A0M2JYD9-F1
#
_entry.id   AF-A0A0M2JYD9-F1
#
_cell.length_a   1.000
_cell.length_b   1.000
_cell.length_c   1.000
_cell.angle_alpha   90.00
_cell.angle_beta   90.00
_cell.angle_gamma   90.00
#
_symmetry.space_group_name_H-M   'P 1'
#
loop_
_entity.id
_entity.type
_entity.pdbx_description
1 polymer ?
#
loop_
_entity_poly.entity_id
_entity_poly.type
_entity_poly.pdbx_seq_one_letter_code
_entity_poly.pdbx_strand_id
1 'polypeptide(L)'
;MTHTLAAWEILPESALRTLVDTMVRLIEACGAIVIMIGALVAIVKFVAALGRRDINQFSSVRLTLARFLVLGLEFQLAADVLRTAISPSFAEIGKLAAIAAIRTLLNYFLNREIAQEQREIEAQKQARSAPPP
;
A
#
# COMPACT_ATOMS: atom_id res chain seq x y z
N MET A 1 32.86 -11.72 43.65
CA MET A 1 32.40 -12.50 42.48
C MET A 1 30.88 -12.36 42.32
N THR A 2 30.36 -11.13 42.11
CA THR A 2 28.91 -10.85 42.00
C THR A 2 28.62 -9.56 41.21
N HIS A 3 29.37 -9.27 40.14
CA HIS A 3 29.09 -8.11 39.28
C HIS A 3 28.77 -8.46 37.82
N THR A 4 28.61 -9.74 37.51
CA THR A 4 28.34 -10.22 36.13
C THR A 4 26.86 -10.49 35.85
N LEU A 5 25.95 -10.28 36.82
CA LEU A 5 24.51 -10.53 36.66
C LEU A 5 23.70 -9.30 36.24
N ALA A 6 24.26 -8.08 36.33
CA ALA A 6 23.57 -6.85 35.95
C ALA A 6 23.55 -6.61 34.43
N ALA A 7 24.32 -7.37 33.64
CA ALA A 7 24.36 -7.22 32.19
C ALA A 7 23.11 -7.75 31.47
N TRP A 8 22.36 -8.64 32.12
CA TRP A 8 21.14 -9.25 31.56
C TRP A 8 19.86 -8.42 31.81
N GLU A 9 19.91 -7.35 32.63
CA GLU A 9 18.81 -6.38 32.83
C GLU A 9 18.87 -5.19 31.82
N ILE A 10 19.84 -5.13 30.91
CA ILE A 10 20.22 -3.89 30.20
C ILE A 10 19.40 -3.59 28.93
N LEU A 11 18.55 -4.50 28.47
CA LEU A 11 17.51 -4.18 27.48
C LEU A 11 16.15 -4.32 28.14
N PRO A 12 15.64 -3.27 28.82
CA PRO A 12 14.27 -3.30 29.27
C PRO A 12 13.37 -3.54 28.06
N GLU A 13 12.36 -4.41 28.18
CA GLU A 13 11.47 -4.75 27.06
C GLU A 13 10.87 -3.51 26.39
N SER A 14 10.73 -2.41 27.14
CA SER A 14 10.34 -1.09 26.65
C SER A 14 11.34 -0.46 25.67
N ALA A 15 12.64 -0.61 25.89
CA ALA A 15 13.68 -0.13 24.97
C ALA A 15 13.67 -0.92 23.66
N LEU A 16 13.51 -2.25 23.74
CA LEU A 16 13.35 -3.10 22.55
C LEU A 16 12.10 -2.70 21.75
N ARG A 17 10.94 -2.54 22.40
CA ARG A 17 9.70 -2.10 21.74
C ARG A 17 9.85 -0.72 21.09
N THR A 18 10.47 0.23 21.78
CA THR A 18 10.66 1.60 21.27
C THR A 18 11.61 1.62 20.07
N LEU A 19 12.71 0.85 20.13
CA LEU A 19 13.66 0.71 19.03
C LEU A 19 12.96 0.15 17.78
N VAL A 20 12.16 -0.89 17.98
CA VAL A 20 11.45 -1.60 16.93
C VAL A 20 10.36 -0.73 16.30
N ASP A 21 9.55 -0.05 17.11
CA ASP A 21 8.56 0.92 16.63
C ASP A 21 9.22 2.04 15.81
N THR A 22 10.42 2.44 16.20
CA THR A 22 11.20 3.41 15.43
C THR A 22 11.65 2.81 14.11
N MET A 23 12.13 1.57 14.08
CA MET A 23 12.50 0.87 12.85
C MET A 23 11.30 0.68 11.91
N VAL A 24 10.13 0.25 12.43
CA VAL A 24 8.88 0.11 11.67
C VAL A 24 8.53 1.44 11.00
N ARG A 25 8.52 2.54 11.76
CA ARG A 25 8.21 3.88 11.22
C ARG A 25 9.20 4.34 10.15
N LEU A 26 10.49 4.03 10.31
CA LEU A 26 11.50 4.35 9.30
C LEU A 26 11.28 3.54 8.01
N ILE A 27 10.98 2.25 8.14
CA ILE A 27 10.71 1.38 6.99
C ILE A 27 9.42 1.83 6.27
N GLU A 28 8.35 2.15 7.02
CA GLU A 28 7.12 2.71 6.47
C GLU A 28 7.39 4.03 5.72
N ALA A 29 8.21 4.92 6.29
CA ALA A 29 8.60 6.17 5.66
C ALA A 29 9.40 5.93 4.37
N CYS A 30 10.34 4.99 4.36
CA CYS A 30 11.06 4.59 3.16
C CYS A 30 10.11 4.09 2.07
N GLY A 31 9.18 3.19 2.40
CA GLY A 31 8.18 2.69 1.47
C GLY A 31 7.30 3.82 0.90
N ALA A 32 6.85 4.75 1.75
CA ALA A 32 6.08 5.92 1.34
C ALA A 32 6.87 6.83 0.39
N ILE A 33 8.15 7.10 0.68
CA ILE A 33 9.03 7.90 -0.18
C ILE A 33 9.20 7.25 -1.55
N VAL A 34 9.43 5.93 -1.60
CA VAL A 34 9.56 5.18 -2.87
C VAL A 34 8.29 5.30 -3.72
N ILE A 35 7.11 5.13 -3.09
CA ILE A 35 5.82 5.29 -3.77
C ILE A 35 5.65 6.72 -4.29
N MET A 36 5.96 7.72 -3.48
CA MET A 36 5.88 9.14 -3.84
C MET A 36 6.77 9.48 -5.04
N ILE A 37 8.02 8.99 -5.04
CA ILE A 37 8.94 9.16 -6.18
C ILE A 37 8.35 8.52 -7.43
N GLY A 38 7.86 7.28 -7.33
CA GLY A 38 7.23 6.58 -8.45
C GLY A 38 6.04 7.30 -9.03
N ALA A 39 5.17 7.84 -8.17
CA ALA A 39 4.03 8.65 -8.56
C ALA A 39 4.46 9.92 -9.29
N LEU A 40 5.44 10.65 -8.75
CA LEU A 40 5.95 11.88 -9.37
C LEU A 40 6.56 11.60 -10.75
N VAL A 41 7.38 10.55 -10.86
CA VAL A 41 7.98 10.12 -12.14
C VAL A 41 6.89 9.74 -13.15
N ALA A 42 5.86 9.01 -12.72
CA ALA A 42 4.75 8.62 -13.58
C ALA A 42 3.96 9.84 -14.08
N ILE A 43 3.68 10.81 -13.22
CA ILE A 43 2.97 12.05 -13.59
C ILE A 43 3.78 12.84 -14.62
N VAL A 44 5.08 13.05 -14.40
CA VAL A 44 5.94 13.79 -15.35
C VAL A 44 5.95 13.09 -16.71
N LYS A 45 6.12 11.77 -16.75
CA LYS A 45 6.10 11.00 -17.99
C LYS A 45 4.73 11.04 -18.68
N PHE A 46 3.65 11.00 -17.90
CA PHE A 46 2.29 11.08 -18.43
C PHE A 46 2.02 12.41 -19.12
N VAL A 47 2.36 13.53 -18.48
CA VAL A 47 2.20 14.87 -19.05
C VAL A 47 3.04 15.03 -20.33
N ALA A 48 4.27 14.52 -20.32
CA ALA A 48 5.13 14.54 -21.51
C ALA A 48 4.57 13.69 -22.67
N ALA A 49 3.99 12.52 -22.37
CA ALA A 49 3.36 11.65 -23.38
C ALA A 49 2.10 12.29 -23.99
N LEU A 50 1.31 12.99 -23.18
CA LEU A 50 0.10 13.68 -23.62
C LEU A 50 0.42 14.77 -24.66
N GLY A 51 1.52 15.51 -24.45
CA GLY A 51 2.01 16.50 -25.41
C GLY A 51 2.47 15.90 -26.75
N ARG A 52 2.82 14.61 -26.79
CA ARG A 52 3.32 13.90 -27.99
C ARG A 52 2.27 13.03 -28.69
N ARG A 53 1.04 12.90 -28.15
CA ARG A 53 -0.07 12.05 -28.64
C ARG A 53 0.33 10.59 -28.93
N ASP A 54 1.24 10.05 -28.14
CA ASP A 54 1.82 8.72 -28.38
C ASP A 54 1.26 7.69 -27.40
N ILE A 55 0.36 6.83 -27.89
CA ILE A 55 -0.42 5.87 -27.10
C ILE A 55 0.50 4.79 -26.49
N ASN A 56 1.63 4.46 -27.13
CA ASN A 56 2.57 3.45 -26.63
C ASN A 56 3.27 3.88 -25.34
N GLN A 57 3.35 5.19 -25.05
CA GLN A 57 4.02 5.70 -23.84
C GLN A 57 3.20 5.48 -22.56
N PHE A 58 1.88 5.29 -22.66
CA PHE A 58 1.02 5.01 -21.50
C PHE A 58 1.39 3.69 -20.81
N SER A 59 1.73 2.66 -21.61
CA SER A 59 2.17 1.37 -21.06
C SER A 59 3.48 1.52 -20.28
N SER A 60 4.41 2.32 -20.78
CA SER A 60 5.69 2.61 -20.11
C SER A 60 5.53 3.40 -18.81
N VAL A 61 4.61 4.38 -18.78
CA VAL A 61 4.23 5.12 -17.56
C VAL A 61 3.68 4.15 -16.51
N ARG A 62 2.69 3.32 -16.89
CA ARG A 62 2.06 2.34 -16.00
C ARG A 62 3.08 1.35 -15.45
N LEU A 63 3.97 0.81 -16.29
CA LEU A 63 5.00 -0.14 -15.86
C LEU A 63 6.02 0.50 -14.92
N THR A 64 6.36 1.78 -15.15
CA THR A 64 7.24 2.53 -14.24
C THR A 64 6.58 2.68 -12.87
N LEU A 65 5.33 3.16 -12.83
CA LEU A 65 4.59 3.29 -11.58
C LEU A 65 4.47 1.95 -10.84
N ALA A 66 4.13 0.88 -11.56
CA ALA A 66 3.98 -0.45 -10.99
C ALA A 66 5.26 -0.94 -10.28
N ARG A 67 6.44 -0.70 -10.86
CA ARG A 67 7.73 -1.07 -10.25
C ARG A 67 7.97 -0.36 -8.92
N PHE A 68 7.70 0.94 -8.85
CA PHE A 68 7.84 1.71 -7.61
C PHE A 68 6.81 1.29 -6.55
N LEU A 69 5.56 0.99 -6.97
CA LEU A 69 4.53 0.50 -6.06
C LEU A 69 4.93 -0.86 -5.46
N VAL A 70 5.40 -1.80 -6.27
CA VAL A 70 5.86 -3.12 -5.80
C VAL A 70 6.99 -2.96 -4.79
N LEU A 71 8.00 -2.16 -5.11
CA LEU A 71 9.11 -1.91 -4.19
C LEU A 71 8.64 -1.25 -2.87
N GLY A 72 7.75 -0.26 -2.95
CA GLY A 72 7.16 0.35 -1.76
C GLY A 72 6.36 -0.63 -0.90
N LEU A 73 5.67 -1.58 -1.54
CA LEU A 73 4.93 -2.64 -0.85
C LEU A 73 5.87 -3.66 -0.18
N GLU A 74 7.03 -3.95 -0.76
CA GLU A 74 8.04 -4.79 -0.09
C GLU A 74 8.53 -4.16 1.22
N PHE A 75 8.72 -2.83 1.25
CA PHE A 75 9.02 -2.12 2.50
C PHE A 75 7.86 -2.20 3.50
N GLN A 76 6.61 -1.97 3.07
CA GLN A 76 5.45 -2.09 3.96
C GLN A 76 5.31 -3.51 4.53
N LEU A 77 5.53 -4.53 3.71
CA LEU A 77 5.52 -5.92 4.15
C LEU A 77 6.63 -6.18 5.18
N ALA A 78 7.83 -5.64 4.98
CA ALA A 78 8.92 -5.76 5.95
C ALA A 78 8.57 -5.11 7.30
N ALA A 79 7.92 -3.93 7.28
CA ALA A 79 7.43 -3.27 8.48
C ALA A 79 6.35 -4.11 9.21
N ASP A 80 5.43 -4.73 8.46
CA ASP A 80 4.39 -5.60 9.01
C ASP A 80 4.97 -6.90 9.63
N VAL A 81 5.95 -7.52 8.97
CA VAL A 81 6.69 -8.68 9.51
C VAL A 81 7.42 -8.29 10.79
N LEU A 82 8.07 -7.13 10.82
CA LEU A 82 8.78 -6.66 12.01
C LEU A 82 7.81 -6.41 13.18
N ARG A 83 6.67 -5.76 12.92
CA ARG A 83 5.64 -5.50 13.93
C ARG A 83 5.08 -6.79 14.53
N THR A 84 4.80 -7.80 13.69
CA THR A 84 4.29 -9.10 14.14
C THR A 84 5.31 -9.94 14.91
N ALA A 85 6.61 -9.77 14.65
CA ALA A 85 7.66 -10.53 15.31
C ALA A 85 7.87 -10.14 16.80
N ILE A 86 7.48 -8.93 17.21
CA ILE A 86 7.97 -8.32 18.46
C ILE A 86 6.81 -7.94 19.39
N SER A 87 5.59 -7.88 18.85
CA SER A 87 4.39 -7.61 19.63
C SER A 87 3.24 -8.54 19.24
N PRO A 88 3.12 -9.72 19.89
CA PRO A 88 1.84 -10.39 19.99
C PRO A 88 0.97 -9.68 21.04
N SER A 89 0.89 -8.33 21.04
CA SER A 89 -0.03 -7.61 21.92
C SER A 89 -1.39 -7.50 21.25
N PHE A 90 -2.45 -7.94 21.93
CA PHE A 90 -3.82 -7.88 21.40
C PHE A 90 -4.23 -6.46 20.98
N ALA A 91 -3.64 -5.41 21.59
CA ALA A 91 -3.90 -4.03 21.23
C ALA A 91 -3.30 -3.63 19.87
N GLU A 92 -2.07 -4.06 19.57
CA GLU A 92 -1.44 -3.80 18.26
C GLU A 92 -2.01 -4.70 17.16
N ILE A 93 -2.31 -5.96 17.49
CA ILE A 93 -3.07 -6.86 16.61
C ILE A 93 -4.44 -6.23 16.29
N GLY A 94 -5.13 -5.66 17.29
CA GLY A 94 -6.40 -4.96 17.10
C GLY A 94 -6.28 -3.75 16.16
N LYS A 95 -5.22 -2.94 16.29
CA LYS A 95 -4.97 -1.80 15.37
C LYS A 95 -4.71 -2.27 13.94
N LEU A 96 -3.87 -3.29 13.77
CA LEU A 96 -3.56 -3.85 12.46
C LEU A 96 -4.80 -4.45 11.81
N ALA A 97 -5.58 -5.23 12.57
CA ALA A 97 -6.84 -5.82 12.12
C ALA A 97 -7.87 -4.75 11.74
N ALA A 98 -7.96 -3.65 12.50
CA ALA A 98 -8.84 -2.52 12.17
C ALA A 98 -8.46 -1.86 10.83
N ILE A 99 -7.16 -1.58 10.60
CA ILE A 99 -6.68 -1.01 9.34
C ILE A 99 -6.96 -1.97 8.17
N ALA A 100 -6.67 -3.27 8.35
CA ALA A 100 -6.92 -4.28 7.33
C ALA A 100 -8.42 -4.42 7.00
N ALA A 101 -9.29 -4.39 8.01
CA ALA A 101 -10.74 -4.44 7.85
C ALA A 101 -11.26 -3.21 7.09
N ILE A 102 -10.84 -2.01 7.46
CA ILE A 102 -11.20 -0.76 6.76
C ILE A 102 -10.76 -0.83 5.30
N ARG A 103 -9.51 -1.23 5.04
CA ARG A 103 -8.97 -1.39 3.68
C ARG A 103 -9.81 -2.38 2.87
N THR A 104 -10.21 -3.48 3.47
CA THR A 104 -11.01 -4.52 2.80
C THR A 104 -12.41 -4.01 2.49
N LEU A 105 -13.07 -3.38 3.46
CA LEU A 105 -14.42 -2.84 3.29
C LEU A 105 -14.47 -1.74 2.23
N LEU A 106 -13.55 -0.78 2.27
CA LEU A 106 -13.50 0.30 1.28
C LEU A 106 -13.24 -0.24 -0.13
N ASN A 107 -12.26 -1.13 -0.29
CA ASN A 107 -11.99 -1.74 -1.61
C ASN A 107 -13.18 -2.59 -2.09
N TYR A 108 -13.87 -3.27 -1.19
CA TYR A 108 -15.06 -4.06 -1.53
C TYR A 108 -16.20 -3.16 -2.03
N PHE A 109 -16.53 -2.10 -1.30
CA PHE A 109 -17.58 -1.16 -1.71
C PHE A 109 -17.25 -0.48 -3.03
N LEU A 110 -16.02 0.01 -3.18
CA LEU A 110 -15.58 0.66 -4.41
C LEU A 110 -15.68 -0.28 -5.63
N ASN A 111 -15.16 -1.51 -5.51
CA ASN A 111 -15.24 -2.48 -6.60
C ASN A 111 -16.69 -2.84 -6.93
N ARG A 112 -17.58 -2.89 -5.93
CA ARG A 112 -18.99 -3.16 -6.14
C ARG A 112 -19.69 -2.03 -6.87
N GLU A 113 -19.45 -0.78 -6.48
CA GLU A 113 -20.03 0.40 -7.15
C GLU A 113 -19.58 0.47 -8.61
N ILE A 114 -18.27 0.29 -8.87
CA ILE A 114 -17.72 0.24 -10.23
C ILE A 114 -18.39 -0.87 -11.06
N ALA A 115 -18.59 -2.05 -10.48
CA ALA A 115 -19.25 -3.16 -11.16
C ALA A 115 -20.74 -2.90 -11.44
N GLN A 116 -21.43 -2.12 -10.60
CA GLN A 116 -22.81 -1.72 -10.84
C GLN A 116 -22.89 -0.72 -12.00
N GLU A 117 -22.05 0.31 -11.97
CA GLU A 117 -22.01 1.34 -13.01
C GLU A 117 -21.67 0.76 -14.40
N GLN A 118 -20.73 -0.20 -14.46
CA GLN A 118 -20.40 -0.90 -15.71
C GLN A 118 -21.60 -1.68 -16.28
N ARG A 119 -22.38 -2.37 -15.44
CA ARG A 119 -23.57 -3.11 -15.87
C ARG A 119 -24.65 -2.19 -16.41
N GLU A 120 -24.85 -1.02 -15.79
CA GLU A 120 -25.80 -0.02 -16.25
C GLU A 120 -25.42 0.53 -17.63
N ILE A 121 -24.13 0.81 -17.85
CA ILE A 121 -23.61 1.26 -19.14
C ILE A 121 -23.78 0.18 -20.23
N GLU A 122 -23.54 -1.08 -19.90
CA GLU A 122 -23.73 -2.21 -20.83
C GLU A 122 -25.21 -2.42 -21.19
N ALA A 123 -26.10 -2.35 -20.21
CA ALA A 123 -27.54 -2.46 -20.42
C ALA A 123 -28.07 -1.32 -21.31
N GLN A 124 -27.61 -0.09 -21.11
CA GLN A 124 -27.95 1.05 -21.98
C GLN A 124 -27.41 0.89 -23.40
N LYS A 125 -26.19 0.38 -23.57
CA LYS A 125 -25.64 0.10 -24.91
C LYS A 125 -26.45 -0.97 -25.66
N GLN A 126 -26.85 -2.05 -24.98
CA GLN A 126 -27.68 -3.09 -25.58
C GLN A 126 -29.05 -2.56 -26.00
N ALA A 127 -29.73 -1.80 -25.13
CA ALA A 127 -31.02 -1.20 -25.43
C ALA A 127 -30.96 -0.23 -26.64
N ARG A 128 -29.85 0.51 -26.80
CA ARG A 128 -29.65 1.41 -27.94
C ARG A 128 -29.28 0.68 -29.25
N SER A 129 -28.79 -0.55 -29.17
CA SER A 129 -28.42 -1.38 -30.33
C SER A 129 -29.53 -2.32 -30.82
N ALA A 130 -30.63 -2.46 -30.08
CA ALA A 130 -31.78 -3.25 -30.49
C ALA A 130 -32.50 -2.57 -31.68
N PRO A 131 -32.75 -3.28 -32.79
CA PRO A 131 -33.52 -2.73 -33.91
C PRO A 131 -34.95 -2.36 -33.45
N PRO A 132 -35.53 -1.25 -33.94
CA PRO A 132 -36.93 -0.95 -33.70
C PRO A 132 -37.82 -2.08 -34.29
N PRO A 133 -38.98 -2.36 -33.68
CA PRO A 133 -39.93 -3.36 -34.17
C PRO A 133 -40.49 -3.02 -35.55
#